data_AF-A0A3R8V5X7-F1
#
_entry.id   AF-A0A3R8V5X7-F1
#
_cell.length_a   1.000
_cell.length_b   1.000
_cell.length_c   1.000
_cell.angle_alpha   90.00
_cell.angle_beta   90.00
_cell.angle_gamma   90.00
#
_symmetry.space_group_name_H-M   'P 1'
#
loop_
_entity.id
_entity.type
_entity.pdbx_description
1 polymer ?
#
loop_
_entity_poly.entity_id
_entity_poly.type
_entity_poly.pdbx_seq_one_letter_code
_entity_poly.pdbx_strand_id
1 'polypeptide(L)'
;MRLSDYPVDLSELPWHLYLLTLDDYSPSALAGGVAETVDVDRWQYAVEVIFRCLSSGLWALWDEGVLDELGVDSCEGFCRGLARLSPAVLSEEAQRFWLNPQLTSTEMALQLVAEYAVEGQPGELKEGIMERIEAVFADAGVPLERGVLFPVDCLRAGSA
;
A
#
# COMPACT_ATOMS: atom_id res chain seq x y z
N MET A 1 17.04 -11.57 1.43
CA MET A 1 16.18 -12.27 0.45
C MET A 1 16.27 -11.49 -0.85
N ARG A 2 16.27 -12.11 -2.04
CA ARG A 2 16.23 -11.30 -3.28
C ARG A 2 14.78 -10.88 -3.53
N LEU A 3 14.54 -9.71 -4.15
CA LEU A 3 13.19 -9.28 -4.54
C LEU A 3 12.46 -10.34 -5.38
N SER A 4 13.20 -11.08 -6.22
CA SER A 4 12.70 -12.21 -7.02
C SER A 4 12.12 -13.37 -6.20
N ASP A 5 12.45 -13.43 -4.91
CA ASP A 5 12.04 -14.51 -4.01
C ASP A 5 10.89 -14.06 -3.09
N TYR A 6 10.47 -12.78 -3.17
CA TYR A 6 9.32 -12.28 -2.43
C TYR A 6 8.02 -12.76 -3.12
N PRO A 7 7.04 -13.30 -2.37
CA PRO A 7 5.85 -13.90 -2.97
C PRO A 7 4.83 -12.89 -3.52
N VAL A 8 5.11 -11.59 -3.43
CA VAL A 8 4.23 -10.52 -3.95
C VAL A 8 5.02 -9.72 -4.97
N ASP A 9 4.44 -9.51 -6.16
CA ASP A 9 5.05 -8.66 -7.18
C ASP A 9 4.99 -7.19 -6.75
N LEU A 10 6.15 -6.59 -6.50
CA LEU A 10 6.28 -5.20 -6.09
C LEU A 10 6.69 -4.24 -7.23
N SER A 11 6.65 -4.71 -8.48
CA SER A 11 7.13 -3.94 -9.65
C SER A 11 6.44 -2.59 -9.84
N GLU A 12 5.21 -2.43 -9.37
CA GLU A 12 4.46 -1.17 -9.44
C GLU A 12 4.70 -0.21 -8.27
N LEU A 13 5.43 -0.62 -7.23
CA LEU A 13 5.63 0.21 -6.03
C LEU A 13 6.27 1.57 -6.34
N PRO A 14 7.33 1.66 -7.18
CA PRO A 14 7.91 2.95 -7.56
C PRO A 14 6.89 3.89 -8.22
N TRP A 15 6.03 3.32 -9.08
CA TRP A 15 4.97 4.06 -9.75
C TRP A 15 3.91 4.57 -8.76
N HIS A 16 3.47 3.76 -7.80
CA HIS A 16 2.53 4.21 -6.77
C HIS A 16 3.13 5.25 -5.83
N LEU A 17 4.43 5.15 -5.50
CA LEU A 17 5.12 6.20 -4.76
C LEU A 17 5.07 7.53 -5.52
N TYR A 18 5.37 7.50 -6.83
CA TYR A 18 5.24 8.67 -7.68
C TYR A 18 3.80 9.19 -7.74
N LEU A 19 2.80 8.33 -7.96
CA LEU A 19 1.40 8.75 -8.04
C LEU A 19 0.94 9.51 -6.79
N LEU A 20 1.28 9.02 -5.60
CA LEU A 20 0.88 9.68 -4.34
C LEU A 20 1.63 11.01 -4.09
N THR A 21 2.65 11.34 -4.89
CA THR A 21 3.22 12.70 -4.92
C THR A 21 2.37 13.71 -5.68
N LEU A 22 1.44 13.23 -6.51
CA LEU A 22 0.58 14.06 -7.35
C LEU A 22 -0.78 14.34 -6.69
N ASP A 23 -1.34 13.35 -6.01
CA ASP A 23 -2.66 13.43 -5.37
C ASP A 23 -2.78 12.42 -4.22
N ASP A 24 -3.82 12.56 -3.41
CA ASP A 24 -4.17 11.56 -2.41
C ASP A 24 -5.07 10.45 -3.01
N TYR A 25 -4.90 9.22 -2.51
CA TYR A 25 -5.64 8.07 -3.05
C TYR A 25 -6.18 7.17 -1.95
N SER A 26 -7.40 6.68 -2.15
CA SER A 26 -7.95 5.63 -1.29
C SER A 26 -7.17 4.32 -1.48
N PRO A 27 -7.10 3.45 -0.45
CA PRO A 27 -6.52 2.12 -0.55
C PRO A 27 -7.02 1.31 -1.76
N SER A 28 -8.28 1.50 -2.16
CA SER A 28 -8.86 0.76 -3.28
C SER A 28 -8.14 1.01 -4.61
N ALA A 29 -7.55 2.20 -4.81
CA ALA A 29 -6.82 2.51 -6.03
C ALA A 29 -5.61 1.57 -6.24
N LEU A 30 -4.95 1.19 -5.13
CA LEU A 30 -3.83 0.26 -5.17
C LEU A 30 -4.29 -1.19 -5.36
N ALA A 31 -5.51 -1.52 -4.95
CA ALA A 31 -6.11 -2.84 -5.15
C ALA A 31 -6.70 -3.04 -6.56
N GLY A 32 -6.49 -2.11 -7.50
CA GLY A 32 -7.07 -2.17 -8.84
C GLY A 32 -8.47 -1.55 -8.97
N GLY A 33 -8.91 -0.84 -7.92
CA GLY A 33 -10.21 -0.18 -7.85
C GLY A 33 -11.34 -1.11 -7.40
N VAL A 34 -12.57 -0.63 -7.57
CA VAL A 34 -13.79 -1.41 -7.30
C VAL A 34 -14.07 -2.29 -8.51
N ALA A 35 -13.73 -3.56 -8.42
CA ALA A 35 -13.94 -4.55 -9.49
C ALA A 35 -15.02 -5.58 -9.09
N GLU A 36 -15.70 -6.15 -10.10
CA GLU A 36 -16.71 -7.21 -9.89
C GLU A 36 -16.09 -8.51 -9.37
N THR A 37 -14.80 -8.74 -9.65
CA THR A 37 -14.04 -9.91 -9.24
C THR A 37 -12.82 -9.49 -8.43
N VAL A 38 -12.48 -10.27 -7.41
CA VAL A 38 -11.27 -10.03 -6.61
C VAL A 38 -10.05 -10.57 -7.34
N ASP A 39 -9.06 -9.71 -7.59
CA ASP A 39 -7.69 -10.13 -7.87
C ASP A 39 -6.96 -10.27 -6.53
N VAL A 40 -6.71 -11.51 -6.12
CA VAL A 40 -6.11 -11.83 -4.82
C VAL A 40 -4.67 -11.35 -4.75
N ASP A 41 -3.91 -11.42 -5.84
CA ASP A 41 -2.52 -10.99 -5.89
C ASP A 41 -2.46 -9.46 -5.76
N ARG A 42 -3.38 -8.76 -6.43
CA ARG A 42 -3.51 -7.30 -6.32
C ARG A 42 -3.96 -6.85 -4.93
N TRP A 43 -4.90 -7.57 -4.32
CA TRP A 43 -5.32 -7.32 -2.95
C TRP A 43 -4.15 -7.52 -1.98
N GLN A 44 -3.42 -8.63 -2.10
CA GLN A 44 -2.25 -8.91 -1.27
C GLN A 44 -1.16 -7.85 -1.44
N TYR A 45 -0.91 -7.42 -2.68
CA TYR A 45 -0.01 -6.31 -3.00
C TYR A 45 -0.40 -5.02 -2.29
N ALA A 46 -1.65 -4.60 -2.41
CA ALA A 46 -2.12 -3.35 -1.82
C ALA A 46 -1.93 -3.35 -0.30
N VAL A 47 -2.29 -4.43 0.38
CA VAL A 47 -2.14 -4.53 1.84
C VAL A 47 -0.66 -4.44 2.26
N GLU A 48 0.23 -5.17 1.59
CA GLU A 48 1.65 -5.18 1.93
C GLU A 48 2.32 -3.83 1.70
N VAL A 49 2.04 -3.20 0.55
CA VAL A 49 2.60 -1.90 0.20
C VAL A 49 2.09 -0.82 1.14
N ILE A 50 0.79 -0.77 1.41
CA ILE A 50 0.21 0.23 2.32
C ILE A 50 0.86 0.11 3.69
N PHE A 51 0.93 -1.11 4.26
CA PHE A 51 1.51 -1.29 5.59
C PHE A 51 2.97 -0.85 5.65
N ARG A 52 3.78 -1.24 4.66
CA ARG A 52 5.22 -0.92 4.67
C ARG A 52 5.46 0.56 4.43
N CYS A 53 4.72 1.20 3.54
CA CYS A 53 4.82 2.64 3.31
C CYS A 53 4.36 3.45 4.53
N LEU A 54 3.27 3.06 5.20
CA LEU A 54 2.83 3.70 6.44
C LEU A 54 3.85 3.51 7.57
N SER A 55 4.34 2.28 7.76
CA SER A 55 5.29 1.96 8.83
C SER A 55 6.66 2.62 8.64
N SER A 56 7.07 2.83 7.39
CA SER A 56 8.33 3.50 7.05
C SER A 56 8.21 5.02 6.91
N GLY A 57 7.01 5.57 7.04
CA GLY A 57 6.76 6.99 6.90
C GLY A 57 6.91 7.51 5.47
N LEU A 58 6.87 6.65 4.45
CA LEU A 58 6.76 7.08 3.06
C LEU A 58 5.36 7.62 2.76
N TRP A 59 4.34 6.99 3.35
CA TRP A 59 2.95 7.47 3.28
C TRP A 59 2.41 7.79 4.66
N ALA A 60 1.35 8.57 4.68
CA ALA A 60 0.53 8.84 5.85
C ALA A 60 -0.95 8.65 5.51
N LEU A 61 -1.76 8.46 6.54
CA LEU A 61 -3.19 8.66 6.45
C LEU A 61 -3.45 10.16 6.52
N TRP A 62 -4.16 10.71 5.54
CA TRP A 62 -4.43 12.15 5.45
C TRP A 62 -5.18 12.68 6.66
N ASP A 63 -6.18 11.93 7.12
CA ASP A 63 -7.01 12.29 8.27
C ASP A 63 -6.51 11.55 9.53
N GLU A 64 -6.05 12.32 10.52
CA GLU A 64 -5.57 11.81 11.80
C GLU A 64 -6.67 11.07 12.59
N GLY A 65 -7.96 11.39 12.36
CA GLY A 65 -9.10 10.77 13.03
C GLY A 65 -9.57 9.46 12.38
N VAL A 66 -9.06 9.10 11.20
CA VAL A 66 -9.61 7.97 10.43
C VAL A 66 -9.46 6.64 11.15
N LEU A 67 -8.39 6.45 11.94
CA LEU A 67 -8.19 5.22 12.71
C LEU A 67 -9.26 5.07 13.81
N ASP A 68 -9.56 6.17 14.52
CA ASP A 68 -10.62 6.20 15.54
C ASP A 68 -11.99 5.94 14.91
N GLU A 69 -12.26 6.55 13.75
CA GLU A 69 -13.49 6.30 12.99
C GLU A 69 -13.60 4.84 12.59
N LEU A 70 -12.51 4.18 12.23
CA LEU A 70 -12.47 2.76 11.90
C LEU A 70 -12.47 1.85 13.14
N GLY A 71 -12.35 2.42 14.33
CA GLY A 71 -12.25 1.67 15.59
C GLY A 71 -10.96 0.84 15.70
N VAL A 72 -9.87 1.32 15.09
CA VAL A 72 -8.54 0.70 15.15
C VAL A 72 -7.54 1.67 15.78
N ASP A 73 -6.52 1.15 16.44
CA ASP A 73 -5.56 1.94 17.23
C ASP A 73 -4.20 2.11 16.57
N SER A 74 -4.02 1.53 15.37
CA SER A 74 -2.71 1.38 14.75
C SER A 74 -2.81 1.15 13.23
N CYS A 75 -1.71 1.45 12.52
CA CYS A 75 -1.55 1.07 11.12
C CYS A 75 -1.63 -0.45 10.92
N GLU A 76 -1.19 -1.23 11.92
CA GLU A 76 -1.36 -2.68 11.93
C GLU A 76 -2.84 -3.08 11.97
N GLY A 77 -3.63 -2.48 12.88
CA GLY A 77 -5.07 -2.70 12.94
C GLY A 77 -5.78 -2.33 11.64
N PHE A 78 -5.39 -1.21 11.04
CA PHE A 78 -5.89 -0.78 9.73
C PHE A 78 -5.59 -1.81 8.62
N CYS A 79 -4.33 -2.24 8.47
CA CYS A 79 -3.94 -3.21 7.44
C CYS A 79 -4.49 -4.63 7.70
N ARG A 80 -4.72 -5.03 8.96
CA ARG A 80 -5.48 -6.24 9.29
C ARG A 80 -6.92 -6.17 8.81
N GLY A 81 -7.54 -4.99 8.91
CA GLY A 81 -8.86 -4.73 8.34
C GLY A 81 -8.87 -4.89 6.82
N LEU A 82 -7.91 -4.25 6.13
CA LEU A 82 -7.75 -4.38 4.68
C LEU A 82 -7.50 -5.84 4.27
N ALA A 83 -6.69 -6.61 4.99
CA ALA A 83 -6.44 -8.03 4.68
C ALA A 83 -7.68 -8.91 4.84
N ARG A 84 -8.62 -8.54 5.72
CA ARG A 84 -9.84 -9.32 5.99
C ARG A 84 -11.00 -8.96 5.07
N LEU A 85 -11.07 -7.70 4.64
CA LEU A 85 -12.20 -7.14 3.90
C LEU A 85 -11.84 -7.11 2.42
N SER A 86 -12.56 -7.86 1.58
CA SER A 86 -12.29 -7.87 0.14
C SER A 86 -12.59 -6.48 -0.48
N PRO A 87 -11.69 -5.92 -1.30
CA PRO A 87 -11.94 -4.67 -2.02
C PRO A 87 -13.03 -4.81 -3.11
N ALA A 88 -13.33 -6.04 -3.55
CA ALA A 88 -14.40 -6.32 -4.53
C ALA A 88 -15.79 -6.42 -3.87
N VAL A 89 -15.85 -6.81 -2.59
CA VAL A 89 -17.10 -6.94 -1.83
C VAL A 89 -17.23 -5.76 -0.89
N LEU A 90 -17.76 -4.66 -1.42
CA LEU A 90 -18.00 -3.41 -0.71
C LEU A 90 -19.19 -3.49 0.26
N SER A 91 -19.11 -4.41 1.23
CA SER A 91 -19.89 -4.29 2.47
C SER A 91 -19.66 -2.90 3.10
N GLU A 92 -20.59 -2.44 3.93
CA GLU A 92 -20.45 -1.14 4.60
C GLU A 92 -19.11 -1.02 5.36
N GLU A 93 -18.68 -2.11 6.02
CA GLU A 93 -17.39 -2.18 6.68
C GLU A 93 -16.22 -2.11 5.68
N ALA A 94 -16.27 -2.86 4.57
CA ALA A 94 -15.24 -2.82 3.54
C ALA A 94 -15.11 -1.43 2.91
N GLN A 95 -16.22 -0.74 2.65
CA GLN A 95 -16.18 0.64 2.12
C GLN A 95 -15.45 1.58 3.07
N ARG A 96 -15.70 1.47 4.38
CA ARG A 96 -15.03 2.28 5.38
C ARG A 96 -13.52 2.10 5.37
N PHE A 97 -13.01 0.88 5.15
CA PHE A 97 -11.56 0.65 5.08
C PHE A 97 -10.95 0.99 3.72
N TRP A 98 -11.65 0.71 2.61
CA TRP A 98 -11.07 0.79 1.27
C TRP A 98 -11.27 2.13 0.56
N LEU A 99 -12.32 2.88 0.89
CA LEU A 99 -12.74 4.08 0.15
C LEU A 99 -12.61 5.36 0.97
N ASN A 100 -12.88 5.31 2.27
CA ASN A 100 -12.88 6.51 3.10
C ASN A 100 -11.47 7.06 3.39
N PRO A 101 -10.49 6.23 3.81
CA PRO A 101 -9.17 6.74 4.16
C PRO A 101 -8.47 7.21 2.89
N GLN A 102 -7.77 8.33 2.97
CA GLN A 102 -6.89 8.79 1.90
C GLN A 102 -5.44 8.59 2.33
N LEU A 103 -4.67 7.94 1.47
CA LEU A 103 -3.24 7.80 1.60
C LEU A 103 -2.59 8.98 0.90
N THR A 104 -1.63 9.62 1.57
CA THR A 104 -0.89 10.76 1.05
C THR A 104 0.61 10.52 1.13
N SER A 105 1.38 11.17 0.27
CA SER A 105 2.85 11.16 0.35
C SER A 105 3.34 12.03 1.49
N THR A 106 4.42 11.59 2.16
CA THR A 106 5.15 12.42 3.11
C THR A 106 6.28 13.17 2.42
N GLU A 107 6.90 14.12 3.14
CA GLU A 107 8.14 14.77 2.67
C GLU A 107 9.25 13.76 2.34
N MET A 108 9.32 12.65 3.08
CA MET A 108 10.30 11.60 2.84
C MET A 108 10.07 10.91 1.50
N ALA A 109 8.81 10.59 1.16
CA ALA A 109 8.50 10.04 -0.17
C ALA A 109 8.71 11.05 -1.29
N LEU A 110 8.36 12.33 -1.09
CA LEU A 110 8.61 13.39 -2.06
C LEU A 110 10.11 13.53 -2.38
N GLN A 111 10.96 13.52 -1.35
CA GLN A 111 12.41 13.58 -1.51
C GLN A 111 12.96 12.34 -2.24
N LEU A 112 12.50 11.14 -1.85
CA LEU A 112 12.90 9.90 -2.50
C LEU A 112 12.53 9.88 -3.99
N VAL A 113 11.31 10.27 -4.33
CA VAL A 113 10.86 10.36 -5.73
C VAL A 113 11.66 11.41 -6.49
N ALA A 114 11.92 12.58 -5.90
CA ALA A 114 12.69 13.64 -6.55
C ALA A 114 14.16 13.24 -6.82
N GLU A 115 14.80 12.51 -5.91
CA GLU A 115 16.17 12.01 -6.08
C GLU A 115 16.28 11.07 -7.29
N TYR A 116 15.28 10.21 -7.46
CA TYR A 116 15.25 9.20 -8.52
C TYR A 116 14.50 9.63 -9.78
N ALA A 117 13.84 10.79 -9.81
CA ALA A 117 13.14 11.28 -11.00
C ALA A 117 14.07 11.45 -12.21
N VAL A 118 13.60 11.02 -13.38
CA VAL A 118 14.27 11.27 -14.66
C VAL A 118 13.77 12.58 -15.26
N GLU A 119 14.71 13.46 -15.60
CA GLU A 119 14.39 14.80 -16.10
C GLU A 119 13.59 14.74 -17.40
N GLY A 120 12.45 15.44 -17.44
CA GLY A 120 11.59 15.50 -18.63
C GLY A 120 10.75 14.24 -18.88
N GLN A 121 10.79 13.24 -17.98
CA GLN A 121 10.03 11.99 -18.11
C GLN A 121 9.17 11.76 -16.85
N PRO A 122 7.95 12.32 -16.80
CA PRO A 122 7.06 12.16 -15.65
C PRO A 122 6.76 10.69 -15.38
N GLY A 123 6.95 10.26 -14.13
CA GLY A 123 6.72 8.88 -13.71
C GLY A 123 7.87 7.91 -13.96
N GLU A 124 8.89 8.31 -14.72
CA GLU A 124 10.08 7.51 -14.93
C GLU A 124 11.09 7.74 -13.80
N LEU A 125 11.54 6.64 -13.20
CA LEU A 125 12.42 6.64 -12.03
C LEU A 125 13.70 5.87 -12.39
N LYS A 126 14.84 6.43 -11.98
CA LYS A 126 16.16 5.85 -12.22
C LYS A 126 16.26 4.46 -11.59
N GLU A 127 17.10 3.62 -12.20
CA GLU A 127 17.53 2.35 -11.60
C GLU A 127 18.07 2.56 -10.18
N GLY A 128 17.91 1.56 -9.31
CA GLY A 128 18.32 1.66 -7.91
C GLY A 128 17.23 2.12 -6.94
N ILE A 129 16.06 2.56 -7.43
CA ILE A 129 14.99 3.06 -6.55
C ILE A 129 14.40 1.95 -5.67
N MET A 130 14.22 0.75 -6.22
CA MET A 130 13.68 -0.38 -5.45
C MET A 130 14.61 -0.77 -4.30
N GLU A 131 15.91 -0.82 -4.55
CA GLU A 131 16.92 -1.07 -3.52
C GLU A 131 16.87 0.00 -2.41
N ARG A 132 16.59 1.25 -2.78
CA ARG A 132 16.43 2.33 -1.79
C ARG A 132 15.16 2.19 -0.98
N ILE A 133 14.04 1.83 -1.60
CA ILE A 133 12.76 1.56 -0.92
C ILE A 133 12.93 0.37 0.05
N GLU A 134 13.58 -0.70 -0.38
CA GLU A 134 13.88 -1.86 0.47
C GLU A 134 14.73 -1.47 1.70
N ALA A 135 15.73 -0.61 1.51
CA ALA A 135 16.52 -0.09 2.63
C ALA A 135 15.65 0.73 3.61
N VAL A 136 14.77 1.59 3.11
CA VAL A 136 13.82 2.36 3.93
C VAL A 136 12.90 1.43 4.73
N PHE A 137 12.39 0.37 4.11
CA PHE A 137 11.58 -0.65 4.78
C PHE A 137 12.36 -1.41 5.86
N ALA A 138 13.62 -1.76 5.58
CA ALA A 138 14.49 -2.42 6.54
C ALA A 138 14.79 -1.54 7.75
N ASP A 139 15.12 -0.26 7.53
CA ASP A 139 15.38 0.73 8.58
C ASP A 139 14.16 0.94 9.49
N ALA A 140 12.95 0.84 8.92
CA ALA A 140 11.68 0.92 9.65
C ALA A 140 11.28 -0.40 10.36
N GLY A 141 12.11 -1.45 10.32
CA GLY A 141 11.81 -2.74 10.96
C GLY A 141 10.77 -3.58 10.22
N VAL A 142 10.43 -3.21 8.98
CA VAL A 142 9.55 -3.95 8.08
C VAL A 142 10.29 -4.36 6.81
N PRO A 143 11.44 -5.07 6.89
CA PRO A 143 12.14 -5.57 5.70
C PRO A 143 11.30 -6.61 4.95
N LEU A 144 11.51 -6.76 3.64
CA LEU A 144 10.79 -7.74 2.81
C LEU A 144 11.06 -9.18 3.29
N GLU A 145 12.24 -9.45 3.86
CA GLU A 145 12.64 -10.73 4.47
C GLU A 145 11.66 -11.27 5.52
N ARG A 146 10.82 -10.40 6.10
CA ARG A 146 9.75 -10.84 7.01
C ARG A 146 8.62 -11.60 6.31
N GLY A 147 8.63 -11.68 4.99
CA GLY A 147 7.57 -12.27 4.19
C GLY A 147 6.29 -11.42 4.24
N VAL A 148 5.20 -12.02 3.80
CA VAL A 148 3.85 -11.43 3.90
C VAL A 148 3.48 -11.25 5.37
N LEU A 149 3.13 -10.03 5.75
CA LEU A 149 2.79 -9.64 7.12
C LEU A 149 1.29 -9.81 7.40
N PHE A 150 0.46 -9.55 6.38
CA PHE A 150 -0.99 -9.67 6.50
C PHE A 150 -1.56 -10.47 5.32
N PRO A 151 -1.59 -11.82 5.43
CA PRO A 151 -2.20 -12.66 4.41
C PRO A 151 -3.68 -12.32 4.22
N VAL A 152 -4.12 -12.15 2.97
CA VAL A 152 -5.52 -11.81 2.66
C VAL A 152 -6.45 -13.01 2.84
N ASP A 153 -7.66 -12.77 3.37
CA ASP A 153 -8.67 -13.81 3.59
C ASP A 153 -9.48 -14.09 2.32
N CYS A 154 -9.02 -15.04 1.52
CA CYS A 154 -9.68 -15.48 0.30
C CYS A 154 -10.93 -16.36 0.54
N LEU A 155 -11.18 -16.84 1.76
CA LEU A 155 -12.33 -17.72 2.05
C LEU A 155 -13.68 -16.99 2.05
N ARG A 156 -13.68 -15.65 2.08
CA ARG A 156 -14.89 -14.81 2.08
C ARG A 156 -15.21 -14.14 0.75
N ALA A 157 -14.39 -14.34 -0.28
CA ALA A 157 -14.59 -13.74 -1.60
C ALA A 157 -15.63 -14.47 -2.48
N GLY A 158 -16.26 -15.55 -1.98
CA GLY A 158 -17.07 -16.47 -2.79
C GLY A 158 -18.35 -16.99 -2.14
N SER A 159 -19.01 -16.20 -1.30
CA SER A 159 -20.34 -16.57 -0.79
C SER A 159 -21.31 -15.41 -0.89
N ALA A 160 -21.88 -15.25 -2.07
CA ALA A 160 -23.17 -14.60 -2.32
C ALA A 160 -24.07 -15.62 -3.04
#